data_AF-A0A9P0LUI4-F1
#
_entry.id   AF-A0A9P0LUI4-F1
#
_cell.length_a   1.000
_cell.length_b   1.000
_cell.length_c   1.000
_cell.angle_alpha   90.00
_cell.angle_beta   90.00
_cell.angle_gamma   90.00
#
_symmetry.space_group_name_H-M   'P 1'
#
loop_
_entity.id
_entity.type
_entity.pdbx_description
1 polymer ?
#
loop_
_entity_poly.entity_id
_entity_poly.type
_entity_poly.pdbx_seq_one_letter_code
_entity_poly.pdbx_strand_id
1 'polypeptide(L)'
;MVNNTEYPNLAFFYILRGIPGTIYVYPGSKYPKIICEGHDYGIHIKYASRTTWRCTSYSKCKCPAKLVTKQGIVEIHGEHNHENLMQIPKNIKAQKVTIVRM
;
A
#
# COMPACT_ATOMS: atom_id res chain seq x y z
N MET A 1 -39.78 10.76 3.42
CA MET A 1 -39.13 9.72 2.59
C MET A 1 -38.17 10.47 1.68
N VAL A 2 -36.87 10.48 2.03
CA VAL A 2 -35.86 11.25 1.27
C VAL A 2 -35.32 10.30 0.20
N ASN A 3 -35.34 10.74 -1.05
CA ASN A 3 -35.09 9.92 -2.22
C ASN A 3 -33.59 9.59 -2.36
N ASN A 4 -33.26 8.30 -2.47
CA ASN A 4 -31.91 7.73 -2.54
C ASN A 4 -31.16 7.95 -3.87
N THR A 5 -31.30 9.10 -4.53
CA THR A 5 -30.71 9.32 -5.87
C THR A 5 -29.56 10.34 -5.92
N GLU A 6 -29.03 10.83 -4.80
CA GLU A 6 -28.05 11.92 -4.81
C GLU A 6 -26.57 11.51 -4.77
N TYR A 7 -26.21 10.22 -4.62
CA TYR A 7 -24.78 9.81 -4.66
C TYR A 7 -24.55 8.44 -5.32
N PRO A 8 -24.67 8.32 -6.65
CA PRO A 8 -24.39 7.06 -7.36
C PRO A 8 -22.89 6.65 -7.37
N ASN A 9 -21.97 7.42 -6.78
CA ASN A 9 -20.54 7.16 -6.99
C ASN A 9 -19.60 7.60 -5.86
N LEU A 10 -19.99 7.55 -4.58
CA LEU A 10 -19.06 7.73 -3.45
C LEU A 10 -17.81 6.84 -3.59
N ALA A 11 -17.98 5.62 -4.09
CA ALA A 11 -16.88 4.70 -4.41
C ALA A 11 -15.95 5.25 -5.51
N PHE A 12 -16.49 5.87 -6.56
CA PHE A 12 -15.69 6.43 -7.66
C PHE A 12 -14.90 7.67 -7.23
N PHE A 13 -15.51 8.54 -6.42
CA PHE A 13 -14.80 9.66 -5.82
C PHE A 13 -13.70 9.19 -4.84
N TYR A 14 -13.95 8.11 -4.09
CA TYR A 14 -12.93 7.46 -3.23
C TYR A 14 -11.77 6.85 -4.03
N ILE A 15 -12.06 6.19 -5.15
CA ILE A 15 -11.05 5.56 -6.02
C ILE A 15 -10.19 6.65 -6.71
N LEU A 16 -10.78 7.77 -7.13
CA LEU A 16 -10.04 8.85 -7.81
C LEU A 16 -9.28 9.78 -6.87
N ARG A 17 -9.75 10.02 -5.63
CA ARG A 17 -9.09 10.92 -4.69
C ARG A 17 -8.15 10.24 -3.71
N GLY A 18 -8.28 8.92 -3.54
CA GLY A 18 -7.58 8.17 -2.51
C GLY A 18 -8.01 8.54 -1.10
N ILE A 19 -7.61 7.73 -0.13
CA ILE A 19 -7.98 7.88 1.28
C ILE A 19 -6.77 8.24 2.12
N PRO A 20 -6.91 9.14 3.11
CA PRO A 20 -5.86 9.32 4.10
C PRO A 20 -5.57 8.00 4.82
N GLY A 21 -4.31 7.61 4.84
CA GLY A 21 -3.84 6.36 5.41
C GLY A 21 -2.51 6.53 6.11
N THR A 22 -2.04 5.44 6.72
CA THR A 22 -0.72 5.39 7.36
C THR A 22 0.00 4.15 6.87
N ILE A 23 1.22 4.33 6.37
CA ILE A 23 2.16 3.24 6.15
C ILE A 23 3.25 3.28 7.22
N TYR A 24 3.93 2.16 7.41
CA TYR A 24 5.10 2.12 8.29
C TYR A 24 6.34 1.81 7.45
N VAL A 25 7.30 2.72 7.52
CA VAL A 25 8.57 2.60 6.80
C VAL A 25 9.60 2.04 7.76
N TYR A 26 10.22 0.94 7.36
CA TYR A 26 11.42 0.41 8.00
C TYR A 26 12.64 0.84 7.17
N PRO A 27 13.43 1.83 7.64
CA PRO A 27 14.49 2.45 6.85
C PRO A 27 15.79 1.63 6.82
N GLY A 28 15.73 0.31 7.01
CA GLY A 28 16.92 -0.55 7.08
C GLY A 28 17.90 -0.26 5.95
N SER A 29 19.18 -0.04 6.28
CA SER A 29 20.21 0.43 5.34
C SER A 29 20.41 -0.52 4.15
N LYS A 30 20.26 -1.83 4.38
CA LYS A 30 20.44 -2.89 3.37
C LYS A 30 19.11 -3.38 2.77
N TYR A 31 18.05 -3.46 3.59
CA TYR A 31 16.75 -4.04 3.21
C TYR A 31 15.60 -3.16 3.71
N PRO A 32 15.38 -2.00 3.08
CA PRO A 32 14.23 -1.16 3.40
C PRO A 32 12.93 -1.91 3.12
N LYS A 33 11.94 -1.73 4.01
CA LYS A 33 10.60 -2.30 3.88
C LYS A 33 9.53 -1.26 4.11
N ILE A 34 8.38 -1.46 3.47
CA ILE A 34 7.14 -0.75 3.81
C ILE A 34 6.13 -1.77 4.31
N ILE A 35 5.38 -1.35 5.30
CA ILE A 35 4.24 -2.08 5.82
C ILE A 35 3.00 -1.26 5.48
N CYS A 36 2.06 -1.91 4.81
CA CYS A 36 0.79 -1.31 4.43
C CYS A 36 -0.30 -2.35 4.71
N GLU A 37 -1.32 -1.94 5.48
CA GLU A 37 -2.46 -2.80 5.81
C GLU A 37 -2.05 -4.17 6.36
N GLY A 38 -1.05 -4.15 7.25
CA GLY A 38 -0.51 -5.34 7.89
C GLY A 38 0.53 -6.10 7.07
N HIS A 39 0.62 -5.92 5.77
CA HIS A 39 1.51 -6.70 4.91
C HIS A 39 2.85 -6.01 4.66
N ASP A 40 3.94 -6.77 4.63
CA ASP A 40 5.27 -6.24 4.34
C ASP A 40 5.66 -6.34 2.86
N TYR A 41 6.28 -5.27 2.40
CA TYR A 41 6.71 -5.07 1.03
C TYR A 41 8.19 -4.72 0.99
N GLY A 42 8.93 -5.43 0.14
CA GLY A 42 10.31 -5.11 -0.18
C GLY A 42 10.41 -4.26 -1.43
N ILE A 43 11.51 -3.51 -1.58
CA ILE A 43 11.78 -2.77 -2.82
C ILE A 43 11.93 -3.75 -3.97
N HIS A 44 11.19 -3.51 -5.04
CA HIS A 44 11.33 -4.23 -6.30
C HIS A 44 12.15 -3.40 -7.29
N ILE A 45 11.73 -2.14 -7.55
CA ILE A 45 12.43 -1.23 -8.47
C ILE A 45 12.34 0.20 -7.94
N LYS A 46 13.46 0.93 -7.93
CA LYS A 46 13.50 2.37 -7.66
C LYS A 46 13.63 3.14 -8.99
N TYR A 47 12.75 4.10 -9.20
CA TYR A 47 12.83 5.07 -10.28
C TYR A 47 13.08 6.47 -9.70
N ALA A 48 13.42 7.43 -10.55
CA ALA A 48 13.62 8.82 -10.12
C ALA A 48 12.37 9.43 -9.47
N SER A 49 11.17 9.12 -9.97
CA SER A 49 9.91 9.71 -9.52
C SER A 49 9.04 8.81 -8.64
N ARG A 50 9.34 7.52 -8.56
CA ARG A 50 8.53 6.52 -7.85
C ARG A 50 9.35 5.32 -7.41
N THR A 51 8.87 4.60 -6.41
CA THR A 51 9.42 3.28 -6.06
C THR A 51 8.31 2.24 -6.13
N THR A 52 8.58 1.13 -6.81
CA THR A 52 7.71 -0.04 -6.83
C THR A 52 8.16 -1.03 -5.76
N TRP A 53 7.21 -1.50 -4.98
CA TRP A 53 7.41 -2.47 -3.91
C TRP A 53 6.61 -3.73 -4.22
N ARG A 54 7.14 -4.88 -3.81
CA ARG A 54 6.49 -6.18 -4.01
C ARG A 54 6.30 -6.84 -2.65
N CYS A 55 5.16 -7.50 -2.47
CA CYS A 55 4.92 -8.29 -1.28
C CYS A 55 6.06 -9.30 -1.06
N THR A 56 6.57 -9.39 0.16
CA THR A 56 7.71 -10.27 0.48
C THR A 56 7.36 -11.76 0.37
N SER A 57 6.06 -12.12 0.50
CA SER A 57 5.56 -13.47 0.30
C SER A 57 5.53 -13.92 -1.18
N TYR A 58 5.86 -13.04 -2.14
CA TYR A 58 5.91 -13.40 -3.56
C TYR A 58 6.81 -14.62 -3.83
N SER A 59 7.95 -14.74 -3.15
CA SER A 59 8.84 -15.89 -3.33
C SER A 59 8.21 -17.22 -2.88
N LYS A 60 7.30 -17.17 -1.89
CA LYS A 60 6.66 -18.35 -1.29
C LYS A 60 5.37 -18.75 -2.01
N CYS A 61 4.47 -17.79 -2.27
CA CYS A 61 3.12 -18.06 -2.79
C CYS A 61 2.76 -17.29 -4.06
N LYS A 62 3.75 -16.65 -4.70
CA LYS A 62 3.55 -15.83 -5.93
C LYS A 62 2.49 -14.74 -5.77
N CYS A 63 2.36 -14.19 -4.56
CA CYS A 63 1.44 -13.12 -4.22
C CYS A 63 1.50 -11.96 -5.24
N PRO A 64 0.38 -11.60 -5.91
CA PRO A 64 0.41 -10.58 -6.96
C PRO A 64 0.48 -9.15 -6.41
N ALA A 65 0.24 -8.96 -5.10
CA ALA A 65 0.18 -7.66 -4.44
C ALA A 65 1.48 -6.83 -4.57
N LYS A 66 1.33 -5.57 -4.97
CA LYS A 66 2.41 -4.60 -5.18
C LYS A 66 1.98 -3.23 -4.66
N LEU A 67 2.97 -2.42 -4.30
CA LEU A 67 2.77 -1.00 -4.03
C LEU A 67 3.57 -0.13 -5.00
N VAL A 68 3.06 1.06 -5.28
CA VAL A 68 3.83 2.12 -5.91
C VAL A 68 3.76 3.36 -5.02
N THR A 69 4.92 3.82 -4.56
CA THR A 69 5.02 5.04 -3.75
C THR A 69 5.52 6.19 -4.60
N LYS A 70 4.80 7.31 -4.62
CA LYS A 70 5.17 8.55 -5.33
C LYS A 70 4.61 9.77 -4.59
N GLN A 71 5.44 10.76 -4.26
CA GLN A 71 5.01 12.06 -3.70
C GLN A 71 3.91 12.01 -2.61
N GLY A 72 4.06 11.15 -1.59
CA GLY A 72 3.06 11.02 -0.50
C GLY A 72 1.83 10.19 -0.84
N ILE A 73 1.75 9.63 -2.05
CA ILE A 73 0.72 8.69 -2.50
C ILE A 73 1.29 7.27 -2.46
N VAL A 74 0.45 6.33 -2.03
CA VAL A 74 0.70 4.89 -2.08
C VAL A 74 -0.40 4.25 -2.91
N GLU A 75 -0.06 3.75 -4.09
CA GLU A 75 -0.97 2.94 -4.90
C GLU A 75 -0.84 1.49 -4.50
N ILE A 76 -1.96 0.85 -4.16
CA ILE A 76 -2.06 -0.59 -3.89
C ILE A 76 -2.59 -1.25 -5.16
N HIS A 77 -1.85 -2.24 -5.65
CA HIS A 77 -2.17 -3.01 -6.85
C HIS A 77 -2.29 -4.48 -6.52
N GLY A 78 -3.40 -5.10 -6.95
CA GLY A 78 -3.68 -6.52 -6.74
C GLY A 78 -3.98 -6.89 -5.29
N GLU A 79 -4.47 -8.10 -5.10
CA GLU A 79 -4.89 -8.60 -3.78
C GLU A 79 -3.90 -9.62 -3.22
N HIS A 80 -3.83 -9.72 -1.90
CA HIS A 80 -3.04 -10.75 -1.23
C HIS A 80 -3.72 -12.10 -1.37
N ASN A 81 -2.94 -13.13 -1.71
CA ASN A 81 -3.40 -14.51 -1.81
C ASN A 81 -2.92 -15.39 -0.63
N HIS A 82 -2.51 -14.74 0.46
CA HIS A 82 -1.99 -15.39 1.65
C HIS A 82 -2.40 -14.58 2.87
N GLU A 83 -2.44 -15.26 4.02
CA GLU A 83 -2.66 -14.59 5.28
C GLU A 83 -1.47 -13.70 5.65
N ASN A 84 -1.75 -12.71 6.48
CA ASN A 84 -0.72 -11.81 6.93
C ASN A 84 0.24 -12.52 7.89
N LEU A 85 1.51 -12.63 7.49
CA LEU A 85 2.56 -13.31 8.27
C LEU A 85 3.43 -12.32 9.06
N MET A 86 3.05 -11.04 9.12
CA MET A 86 3.96 -10.01 9.58
C MET A 86 4.13 -9.99 11.11
N GLN A 87 5.40 -9.98 11.55
CA GLN A 87 5.80 -9.55 12.90
C GLN A 87 6.27 -8.10 12.85
N ILE A 88 5.82 -7.25 13.79
CA ILE A 88 6.15 -5.81 13.86
C ILE A 88 7.64 -5.64 14.15
N PRO A 89 8.47 -5.13 13.21
CA PRO A 89 9.89 -4.93 13.47
C PRO A 89 10.10 -3.74 14.41
N LYS A 90 11.13 -3.82 15.24
CA LYS A 90 11.62 -2.68 16.02
C LYS A 90 12.14 -1.60 15.05
N ASN A 91 11.90 -0.32 15.37
CA ASN A 91 12.41 0.84 14.61
C ASN A 91 11.68 1.14 13.28
N ILE A 92 10.34 1.08 13.29
CA ILE A 92 9.49 1.54 12.19
C ILE A 92 9.08 3.00 12.37
N LYS A 93 8.94 3.74 11.26
CA LYS A 93 8.45 5.11 11.23
C LYS A 93 7.08 5.16 10.57
N ALA A 94 6.08 5.66 11.28
CA ALA A 94 4.78 5.91 10.68
C ALA A 94 4.85 7.11 9.71
N GLN A 95 4.19 6.99 8.56
CA GLN A 95 4.09 8.05 7.57
C GLN A 95 2.64 8.17 7.11
N LYS A 96 2.10 9.39 7.21
CA LYS A 96 0.78 9.72 6.66
C LYS A 96 0.88 9.87 5.15
N VAL A 97 -0.05 9.25 4.44
CA VAL A 97 -0.07 9.17 2.98
C VAL A 97 -1.49 9.16 2.45
N THR A 98 -1.66 9.40 1.16
CA THR A 98 -2.90 9.11 0.44
C THR A 98 -2.80 7.72 -0.18
N ILE A 99 -3.70 6.82 0.19
CA ILE A 99 -3.78 5.47 -0.35
C ILE A 99 -4.78 5.44 -1.50
N VAL A 100 -4.35 4.94 -2.66
CA VAL A 100 -5.19 4.72 -3.84
C VAL A 100 -5.21 3.23 -4.14
N ARG A 101 -6.38 2.64 -4.39
CA ARG A 101 -6.50 1.24 -4.82
C ARG A 101 -6.70 1.21 -6.34
N MET A 102 -5.90 0.38 -7.02
CA MET A 102 -5.82 0.28 -8.48
C MET A 102 -6.14 -1.14 -8.95
#